data_AF-A0A7W9YZS3-F1
#
_entry.id   AF-A0A7W9YZS3-F1
#
_cell.length_a   1.000
_cell.length_b   1.000
_cell.length_c   1.000
_cell.angle_alpha   90.00
_cell.angle_beta   90.00
_cell.angle_gamma   90.00
#
_symmetry.space_group_name_H-M   'P 1'
#
loop_
_entity.id
_entity.type
_entity.pdbx_description
1 polymer ?
#
loop_
_entity_poly.entity_id
_entity_poly.type
_entity_poly.pdbx_seq_one_letter_code
_entity_poly.pdbx_strand_id
1 'polypeptide(L)'
;MSVTTDTIFALSSGSLPAGVAVLRISGPAAFPALMQLTRGTQPPPRKAALRKILDREEQLIDEALVLTFPAPHSFTGEDVVELQLHGSRAVVNAVCSQLAALPGLRLAEAGEFSRRAFENGRLDLVEAEGLAELIAAETEMQRRLAVEQSFGRQSHLYEDWTLRLTHARAMIEAELDFADEDDVPGSVGERVTADIAAVHTELEKHLESAKGGEIVRNGFKVAIVGPPNSGKSSLLNYLAQRDVAIVTGLAGTTRDVLHIDLDLEGYLVRVFDTAGIRESSDVIEQEGIRRARQLIDTADLVLYLEEIGWESLQAPLSPHALRVGTKLDIHRRAPSYDICLSTVTGEGVGLLRKAIISRIQSAWDGSVAPMCGRQIALLRDTSLHLRSALKETELELRAEHLRRAATALGRITGQVDVEQLLDVIFSQFCIGK
;
A
#
# COMPACT_ATOMS: atom_id res chain seq x y z
N MET A 1 -6.77 -28.47 -2.61
CA MET A 1 -5.59 -28.21 -1.76
C MET A 1 -4.40 -28.86 -2.41
N SER A 2 -3.61 -28.06 -3.15
CA SER A 2 -2.32 -28.51 -3.67
C SER A 2 -1.38 -28.65 -2.48
N VAL A 3 -0.95 -29.86 -2.15
CA VAL A 3 0.13 -30.03 -1.17
C VAL A 3 1.41 -29.62 -1.89
N THR A 4 1.83 -28.38 -1.70
CA THR A 4 3.16 -27.90 -2.12
C THR A 4 4.21 -28.78 -1.44
N THR A 5 4.88 -29.63 -2.23
CA THR A 5 5.86 -30.60 -1.74
C THR A 5 7.26 -30.02 -1.55
N ASP A 6 7.48 -28.80 -2.02
CA ASP A 6 8.77 -28.12 -1.94
C ASP A 6 8.89 -27.25 -0.68
N THR A 7 10.13 -27.06 -0.26
CA THR A 7 10.51 -26.22 0.87
C THR A 7 11.29 -25.02 0.35
N ILE A 8 10.86 -23.83 0.71
CA ILE A 8 11.48 -22.59 0.25
C ILE A 8 12.36 -21.99 1.33
N PHE A 9 13.40 -21.29 0.92
CA PHE A 9 14.21 -20.48 1.82
C PHE A 9 14.64 -19.17 1.18
N ALA A 10 14.80 -18.13 1.99
CA ALA A 10 15.36 -16.85 1.55
C ALA A 10 15.81 -16.00 2.74
N LEU A 11 16.58 -14.94 2.44
CA LEU A 11 16.89 -13.88 3.39
C LEU A 11 15.63 -13.04 3.63
N SER A 12 15.12 -13.04 4.86
CA SER A 12 13.93 -12.30 5.29
C SER A 12 14.23 -10.98 6.00
N SER A 13 15.51 -10.68 6.26
CA SER A 13 15.96 -9.39 6.80
C SER A 13 16.31 -8.39 5.68
N GLY A 14 16.58 -7.13 6.06
CA GLY A 14 17.03 -6.09 5.14
C GLY A 14 18.37 -6.38 4.44
N SER A 15 18.82 -5.43 3.63
CA SER A 15 20.01 -5.58 2.79
C SER A 15 21.29 -5.82 3.61
N LEU A 16 22.19 -6.65 3.05
CA LEU A 16 23.49 -6.95 3.65
C LEU A 16 24.57 -5.95 3.19
N PRO A 17 25.54 -5.58 4.05
CA PRO A 17 25.81 -6.15 5.37
C PRO A 17 24.90 -5.59 6.49
N ALA A 18 24.65 -6.41 7.51
CA ALA A 18 23.87 -6.05 8.70
C ALA A 18 24.44 -6.72 9.97
N GLY A 19 24.04 -6.26 11.15
CA GLY A 19 24.43 -6.90 12.41
C GLY A 19 23.91 -8.34 12.52
N VAL A 20 22.66 -8.55 12.09
CA VAL A 20 21.99 -9.86 12.06
C VAL A 20 21.28 -10.03 10.71
N ALA A 21 21.38 -11.22 10.13
CA ALA A 21 20.62 -11.65 8.97
C ALA A 21 19.63 -12.75 9.38
N VAL A 22 18.36 -12.59 9.03
CA VAL A 22 17.34 -13.62 9.28
C VAL A 22 17.13 -14.41 8.00
N LEU A 23 17.55 -15.67 7.98
CA LEU A 23 17.24 -16.61 6.91
C LEU A 23 16.04 -17.46 7.31
N ARG A 24 14.97 -17.42 6.52
CA ARG A 24 13.74 -18.18 6.76
C ARG A 24 13.67 -19.38 5.85
N ILE A 25 13.19 -20.50 6.37
CA ILE A 25 12.92 -21.75 5.65
C ILE A 25 11.47 -22.15 5.94
N SER A 26 10.64 -22.43 4.93
CA SER A 26 9.23 -22.82 5.08
C SER A 26 8.90 -24.02 4.21
N GLY A 27 8.21 -25.01 4.78
CA GLY A 27 7.74 -26.19 4.07
C GLY A 27 8.07 -27.50 4.79
N PRO A 28 7.68 -28.66 4.24
CA PRO A 28 7.76 -29.96 4.91
C PRO A 28 9.19 -30.40 5.26
N ALA A 29 10.22 -29.88 4.58
CA ALA A 29 11.62 -30.19 4.83
C ALA A 29 12.34 -29.14 5.70
N ALA A 30 11.63 -28.15 6.27
CA ALA A 30 12.25 -27.10 7.07
C ALA A 30 12.99 -27.63 8.31
N PHE A 31 12.36 -28.52 9.10
CA PHE A 31 13.01 -29.14 10.26
C PHE A 31 14.09 -30.15 9.89
N PRO A 32 13.90 -31.05 8.90
CA PRO A 32 14.99 -31.88 8.38
C PRO A 32 16.22 -31.08 7.94
N ALA A 33 16.02 -29.96 7.22
CA ALA A 33 17.11 -29.10 6.79
C ALA A 33 17.87 -28.47 7.97
N LEU A 34 17.14 -27.99 8.98
CA LEU A 34 17.73 -27.50 10.22
C LEU A 34 18.56 -28.57 10.94
N MET A 35 18.03 -29.78 11.05
CA MET A 35 18.75 -30.90 11.67
C MET A 35 20.06 -31.20 10.94
N GLN A 36 20.09 -31.10 9.61
CA GLN A 36 21.30 -31.30 8.85
C GLN A 36 22.34 -30.20 9.13
N LEU A 37 21.93 -28.94 9.13
CA LEU A 37 22.80 -27.79 9.41
C LEU A 37 23.36 -27.80 10.85
N THR A 38 22.63 -28.37 11.80
CA THR A 38 22.95 -28.34 13.25
C THR A 38 23.36 -29.69 13.84
N ARG A 39 23.54 -30.71 12.98
CA ARG A 39 23.86 -32.09 13.36
C ARG A 39 22.89 -32.68 14.41
N GLY A 40 21.60 -32.53 14.15
CA GLY A 40 20.52 -33.15 14.89
C GLY A 40 19.98 -32.34 16.07
N THR A 41 20.43 -31.09 16.25
CA THR A 41 20.04 -30.28 17.43
C THR A 41 18.95 -29.26 17.11
N GLN A 42 17.68 -29.65 17.34
CA GLN A 42 16.54 -28.75 17.19
C GLN A 42 16.15 -28.07 18.52
N PRO A 43 15.84 -26.76 18.56
CA PRO A 43 15.26 -26.14 19.74
C PRO A 43 13.78 -26.48 19.91
N PRO A 44 13.23 -26.42 21.14
CA PRO A 44 11.79 -26.51 21.34
C PRO A 44 11.05 -25.44 20.53
N PRO A 45 9.81 -25.73 20.06
CA PRO A 45 9.00 -24.76 19.34
C PRO A 45 8.94 -23.39 20.01
N ARG A 46 9.18 -22.33 19.23
CA ARG A 46 9.12 -20.92 19.66
C ARG A 46 10.08 -20.57 20.81
N LYS A 47 11.13 -21.36 21.04
CA LYS A 47 12.23 -21.03 21.94
C LYS A 47 13.51 -20.81 21.14
N ALA A 48 14.12 -19.65 21.29
CA ALA A 48 15.41 -19.38 20.70
C ALA A 48 16.48 -20.25 21.37
N ALA A 49 17.36 -20.85 20.57
CA ALA A 49 18.56 -21.50 21.09
C ALA A 49 19.77 -21.22 20.20
N LEU A 50 20.92 -21.03 20.84
CA LEU A 50 22.20 -20.88 20.15
C LEU A 50 22.63 -22.22 19.56
N ARG A 51 23.00 -22.23 18.27
CA ARG A 51 23.44 -23.41 17.54
C ARG A 51 24.60 -23.08 16.61
N LYS A 52 25.51 -24.03 16.46
CA LYS A 52 26.52 -24.00 15.40
C LYS A 52 25.88 -24.44 14.09
N ILE A 53 26.10 -23.66 13.05
CA ILE A 53 25.69 -23.94 11.67
C ILE A 53 26.92 -24.46 10.94
N LEU A 54 26.84 -25.71 10.50
CA LEU A 54 27.95 -26.42 9.88
C LEU A 54 27.66 -26.69 8.40
N ASP A 55 28.71 -26.73 7.59
CA ASP A 55 28.63 -27.19 6.21
C ASP A 55 28.55 -28.74 6.13
N ARG A 56 28.69 -29.32 4.94
CA ARG A 56 28.72 -30.80 4.74
C ARG A 56 30.00 -31.47 5.25
N GLU A 57 31.10 -30.74 5.30
CA GLU A 57 32.41 -31.20 5.75
C GLU A 57 32.63 -31.01 7.26
N GLU A 58 31.58 -30.59 7.98
CA GLU A 58 31.61 -30.27 9.43
C GLU A 58 32.42 -29.03 9.79
N GLN A 59 32.71 -28.17 8.81
CA GLN A 59 33.32 -26.88 9.07
C GLN A 59 32.27 -25.89 9.57
N LEU A 60 32.66 -25.07 10.56
CA LEU A 60 31.79 -24.04 11.12
C LEU A 60 31.58 -22.92 10.09
N ILE A 61 30.34 -22.74 9.67
CA ILE A 61 29.93 -21.57 8.87
C ILE A 61 29.68 -20.38 9.80
N ASP A 62 28.86 -20.60 10.84
CA ASP A 62 28.46 -19.56 11.77
C ASP A 62 27.93 -20.13 13.10
N GLU A 63 27.79 -19.29 14.12
CA GLU A 63 27.04 -19.58 15.35
C GLU A 63 25.85 -18.63 15.46
N ALA A 64 24.64 -19.18 15.46
CA ALA A 64 23.40 -18.45 15.21
C ALA A 64 22.30 -18.79 16.21
N LEU A 65 21.38 -17.86 16.44
CA LEU A 65 20.13 -18.16 17.13
C LEU A 65 19.17 -18.83 16.16
N VAL A 66 18.57 -19.94 16.58
CA VAL A 66 17.62 -20.72 15.79
C VAL A 66 16.26 -20.70 16.46
N LEU A 67 15.21 -20.48 15.67
CA LEU A 67 13.82 -20.62 16.07
C LEU A 67 13.09 -21.60 15.16
N THR A 68 12.14 -22.34 15.73
CA THR A 68 11.25 -23.26 15.01
C THR A 68 9.79 -22.93 15.28
N PHE A 69 8.97 -22.97 14.24
CA PHE A 69 7.54 -22.70 14.29
C PHE A 69 6.80 -23.85 13.60
N PRO A 70 6.28 -24.82 14.37
CA PRO A 70 5.53 -25.94 13.80
C PRO A 70 4.21 -25.49 13.18
N ALA A 71 3.81 -26.16 12.08
CA ALA A 71 2.48 -26.03 11.50
C ALA A 71 1.38 -26.38 12.53
N PRO A 72 0.19 -25.76 12.46
CA PRO A 72 -0.20 -24.65 11.58
C PRO A 72 0.19 -23.27 12.17
N HIS A 73 1.00 -23.23 13.22
CA HIS A 73 1.23 -22.05 14.05
C HIS A 73 2.51 -21.30 13.64
N SER A 74 2.60 -20.97 12.36
CA SER A 74 3.68 -20.20 11.74
C SER A 74 3.11 -19.09 10.85
N PHE A 75 3.99 -18.27 10.25
CA PHE A 75 3.59 -17.22 9.30
C PHE A 75 2.92 -17.81 8.05
N THR A 76 3.53 -18.81 7.44
CA THR A 76 3.03 -19.47 6.22
C THR A 76 1.94 -20.51 6.51
N GLY A 77 1.78 -20.95 7.77
CA GLY A 77 0.93 -22.09 8.13
C GLY A 77 1.63 -23.45 7.98
N GLU A 78 2.86 -23.46 7.46
CA GLU A 78 3.71 -24.66 7.33
C GLU A 78 4.71 -24.76 8.49
N ASP A 79 5.56 -25.79 8.51
CA ASP A 79 6.73 -25.81 9.37
C ASP A 79 7.72 -24.73 8.91
N VAL A 80 8.14 -23.86 9.83
CA VAL A 80 9.05 -22.75 9.56
C VAL A 80 10.26 -22.78 10.49
N VAL A 81 11.44 -22.52 9.93
CA VAL A 81 12.69 -22.30 10.67
C VAL A 81 13.19 -20.89 10.38
N GLU A 82 13.65 -20.19 11.41
CA GLU A 82 14.37 -18.93 11.26
C GLU A 82 15.78 -19.06 11.85
N LEU A 83 16.78 -18.80 11.01
CA LEU A 83 18.19 -18.73 11.39
C LEU A 83 18.60 -17.26 11.49
N GLN A 84 18.97 -16.80 12.68
CA GLN A 84 19.50 -15.47 12.92
C GLN A 84 21.02 -15.53 12.88
N LEU A 85 21.56 -15.39 11.67
CA LEU A 85 22.98 -15.46 11.33
C LEU A 85 23.65 -14.10 11.54
N HIS A 86 24.98 -14.07 11.60
CA HIS A 86 25.72 -12.83 11.39
C HIS A 86 25.48 -12.31 9.96
N GLY A 87 25.17 -11.01 9.83
CA GLY A 87 24.70 -10.43 8.57
C GLY A 87 25.79 -10.12 7.53
N SER A 88 26.77 -11.02 7.36
CA SER A 88 27.73 -10.92 6.26
C SER A 88 27.22 -11.64 5.01
N ARG A 89 27.54 -11.10 3.83
CA ARG A 89 27.18 -11.73 2.54
C ARG A 89 27.76 -13.14 2.40
N ALA A 90 28.98 -13.35 2.90
CA ALA A 90 29.65 -14.65 2.83
C ALA A 90 28.93 -15.72 3.66
N VAL A 91 28.55 -15.39 4.90
CA VAL A 91 27.81 -16.31 5.80
C VAL A 91 26.46 -16.68 5.19
N VAL A 92 25.67 -15.69 4.78
CA VAL A 92 24.35 -15.93 4.20
C VAL A 92 24.46 -16.77 2.93
N ASN A 93 25.40 -16.45 2.03
CA ASN A 93 25.62 -17.23 0.81
C ASN A 93 26.03 -18.68 1.11
N ALA A 94 26.92 -18.90 2.09
CA ALA A 94 27.35 -20.24 2.47
C ALA A 94 26.17 -21.09 2.99
N VAL A 95 25.32 -20.54 3.87
CA VAL A 95 24.14 -21.25 4.37
C VAL A 95 23.13 -21.50 3.23
N CYS A 96 22.87 -20.52 2.38
CA CYS A 96 22.01 -20.69 1.20
C CYS A 96 22.53 -21.79 0.26
N SER A 97 23.85 -21.89 0.04
CA SER A 97 24.44 -22.96 -0.77
C SER A 97 24.25 -24.34 -0.13
N GLN A 98 24.34 -24.45 1.20
CA GLN A 98 24.06 -25.71 1.90
C GLN A 98 22.60 -26.14 1.72
N LEU A 99 21.66 -25.21 1.88
CA LEU A 99 20.22 -25.45 1.72
C LEU A 99 19.85 -25.79 0.27
N ALA A 100 20.36 -25.05 -0.71
CA ALA A 100 20.10 -25.26 -2.14
C ALA A 100 20.51 -26.66 -2.61
N ALA A 101 21.49 -27.26 -1.94
CA ALA A 101 21.99 -28.58 -2.30
C ALA A 101 21.19 -29.72 -1.63
N LEU A 102 20.18 -29.42 -0.82
CA LEU A 102 19.27 -30.41 -0.23
C LEU A 102 18.10 -30.73 -1.18
N PRO A 103 17.68 -31.99 -1.28
CA PRO A 103 16.57 -32.37 -2.15
C PRO A 103 15.26 -31.72 -1.67
N GLY A 104 14.50 -31.16 -2.61
CA GLY A 104 13.21 -30.52 -2.32
C GLY A 104 13.31 -29.12 -1.73
N LEU A 105 14.51 -28.55 -1.61
CA LEU A 105 14.70 -27.15 -1.20
C LEU A 105 15.02 -26.26 -2.40
N ARG A 106 14.45 -25.05 -2.42
CA ARG A 106 14.78 -24.02 -3.40
C ARG A 106 14.70 -22.62 -2.81
N LEU A 107 15.26 -21.65 -3.53
CA LEU A 107 15.06 -20.24 -3.21
C LEU A 107 13.58 -19.88 -3.37
N ALA A 108 13.08 -19.08 -2.43
CA ALA A 108 11.75 -18.49 -2.52
C ALA A 108 11.68 -17.44 -3.65
N GLU A 109 10.54 -17.38 -4.31
CA GLU A 109 10.19 -16.28 -5.20
C GLU A 109 9.76 -15.03 -4.41
N ALA A 110 9.62 -13.90 -5.10
CA ALA A 110 9.12 -12.67 -4.50
C ALA A 110 7.68 -12.86 -3.99
N GLY A 111 7.40 -12.49 -2.74
CA GLY A 111 6.07 -12.63 -2.15
C GLY A 111 5.68 -14.05 -1.76
N GLU A 112 6.53 -15.05 -1.97
CA GLU A 112 6.10 -16.45 -1.89
C GLU A 112 5.72 -16.88 -0.47
N PHE A 113 6.37 -16.36 0.58
CA PHE A 113 5.98 -16.70 1.95
C PHE A 113 4.57 -16.16 2.27
N SER A 114 4.27 -14.93 1.85
CA SER A 114 2.97 -14.29 2.04
C SER A 114 1.90 -14.95 1.17
N ARG A 115 2.26 -15.40 -0.04
CA ARG A 115 1.39 -16.23 -0.89
C ARG A 115 1.02 -17.55 -0.21
N ARG A 116 2.00 -18.28 0.34
CA ARG A 116 1.72 -19.52 1.08
C ARG A 116 0.90 -19.26 2.34
N ALA A 117 1.14 -18.16 3.04
CA ALA A 117 0.30 -17.73 4.16
C ALA A 117 -1.16 -17.52 3.73
N PHE A 118 -1.39 -16.88 2.59
CA PHE A 118 -2.73 -16.72 2.00
C PHE A 118 -3.37 -18.07 1.62
N GLU A 119 -2.65 -18.92 0.90
CA GLU A 119 -3.13 -20.24 0.47
C GLU A 119 -3.49 -21.16 1.65
N ASN A 120 -2.79 -21.01 2.78
CA ASN A 120 -3.05 -21.75 4.02
C ASN A 120 -4.04 -21.04 4.97
N GLY A 121 -4.71 -19.98 4.52
CA GLY A 121 -5.73 -19.26 5.30
C GLY A 121 -5.18 -18.55 6.54
N ARG A 122 -3.89 -18.21 6.54
CA ARG A 122 -3.23 -17.42 7.61
C ARG A 122 -3.43 -15.92 7.45
N LEU A 123 -3.66 -15.48 6.21
CA LEU A 123 -3.88 -14.11 5.81
C LEU A 123 -4.93 -14.11 4.69
N ASP A 124 -5.75 -13.07 4.59
CA ASP A 124 -6.52 -12.79 3.38
C ASP A 124 -5.78 -11.83 2.43
N LEU A 125 -6.34 -11.53 1.25
CA LEU A 125 -5.69 -10.62 0.29
C LEU A 125 -5.59 -9.17 0.78
N VAL A 126 -6.56 -8.69 1.56
CA VAL A 126 -6.56 -7.33 2.10
C VAL A 126 -5.48 -7.19 3.16
N GLU A 127 -5.32 -8.19 4.02
CA GLU A 127 -4.26 -8.26 5.03
C GLU A 127 -2.88 -8.40 4.38
N ALA A 128 -2.75 -9.22 3.32
CA ALA A 128 -1.51 -9.34 2.57
C ALA A 128 -1.11 -7.99 1.93
N GLU A 129 -2.04 -7.33 1.24
CA GLU A 129 -1.83 -5.97 0.70
C GLU A 129 -1.45 -4.98 1.81
N GLY A 130 -2.14 -5.02 2.95
CA GLY A 130 -1.82 -4.17 4.11
C GLY A 130 -0.42 -4.41 4.65
N LEU A 131 0.03 -5.67 4.71
CA LEU A 131 1.37 -6.03 5.15
C LEU A 131 2.45 -5.49 4.21
N ALA A 132 2.21 -5.52 2.89
CA ALA A 132 3.12 -4.92 1.91
C ALA A 132 3.27 -3.42 2.15
N GLU A 133 2.13 -2.72 2.32
CA GLU A 133 2.10 -1.29 2.60
C GLU A 133 2.77 -0.94 3.93
N LEU A 134 2.61 -1.79 4.96
CA LEU A 134 3.25 -1.57 6.25
C LEU A 134 4.78 -1.65 6.17
N ILE A 135 5.30 -2.54 5.32
CA ILE A 135 6.75 -2.68 5.08
C ILE A 135 7.28 -1.49 4.27
N ALA A 136 6.49 -1.01 3.31
CA ALA A 136 6.84 0.10 2.43
C ALA A 136 6.62 1.49 3.06
N ALA A 137 5.89 1.59 4.17
CA ALA A 137 5.55 2.86 4.81
C ALA A 137 6.79 3.67 5.20
N GLU A 138 6.86 4.92 4.73
CA GLU A 138 7.96 5.86 5.01
C GLU A 138 7.57 6.90 6.06
N THR A 139 6.27 7.13 6.24
CA THR A 139 5.71 8.15 7.16
C THR A 139 4.76 7.54 8.19
N GLU A 140 4.59 8.22 9.32
CA GLU A 140 3.74 7.74 10.43
C GLU A 140 2.27 7.56 10.02
N MET A 141 1.73 8.39 9.12
CA MET A 141 0.35 8.23 8.65
C MET A 141 0.20 7.04 7.70
N GLN A 142 1.19 6.77 6.83
CA GLN A 142 1.22 5.53 6.03
C GLN A 142 1.25 4.29 6.93
N ARG A 143 2.09 4.30 7.96
CA ARG A 143 2.18 3.18 8.93
C ARG A 143 0.84 2.96 9.65
N ARG A 144 0.19 4.02 10.14
CA ARG A 144 -1.11 3.90 10.82
C ARG A 144 -2.18 3.31 9.91
N LEU A 145 -2.28 3.82 8.68
CA LEU A 145 -3.25 3.36 7.71
C LEU A 145 -3.01 1.90 7.32
N ALA A 146 -1.75 1.51 7.10
CA ALA A 146 -1.38 0.12 6.78
C ALA A 146 -1.63 -0.85 7.95
N VAL A 147 -1.43 -0.42 9.20
CA VAL A 147 -1.75 -1.23 10.40
C VAL A 147 -3.25 -1.52 10.46
N GLU A 148 -4.12 -0.51 10.30
CA GLU A 148 -5.56 -0.75 10.34
C GLU A 148 -6.02 -1.77 9.27
N GLN A 149 -5.35 -1.83 8.12
CA GLN A 149 -5.63 -2.83 7.08
C GLN A 149 -5.00 -4.21 7.38
N SER A 150 -3.76 -4.25 7.87
CA SER A 150 -2.99 -5.49 8.07
C SER A 150 -3.57 -6.41 9.16
N PHE A 151 -4.38 -5.86 10.07
CA PHE A 151 -4.94 -6.58 11.22
C PHE A 151 -6.46 -6.79 11.08
N GLY A 152 -6.95 -6.99 9.85
CA GLY A 152 -8.27 -7.58 9.58
C GLY A 152 -9.48 -6.64 9.73
N ARG A 153 -9.32 -5.37 10.13
CA ARG A 153 -10.46 -4.46 10.32
C ARG A 153 -11.25 -4.22 9.03
N GLN A 154 -10.54 -4.03 7.92
CA GLN A 154 -11.15 -3.83 6.61
C GLN A 154 -11.72 -5.13 6.04
N SER A 155 -11.05 -6.26 6.32
CA SER A 155 -11.54 -7.59 5.98
C SER A 155 -12.88 -7.89 6.63
N HIS A 156 -13.01 -7.66 7.94
CA HIS A 156 -14.26 -7.85 8.67
C HIS A 156 -15.40 -7.00 8.13
N LEU A 157 -15.12 -5.77 7.68
CA LEU A 157 -16.13 -4.92 7.03
C LEU A 157 -16.64 -5.56 5.72
N TYR A 158 -15.74 -6.07 4.88
CA TYR A 158 -16.12 -6.71 3.62
C TYR A 158 -16.80 -8.07 3.82
N GLU A 159 -16.39 -8.81 4.84
CA GLU A 159 -17.04 -10.05 5.26
C GLU A 159 -18.47 -9.81 5.76
N ASP A 160 -18.71 -8.78 6.58
CA ASP A 160 -20.04 -8.39 7.04
C ASP A 160 -20.97 -8.07 5.86
N TRP A 161 -20.50 -7.24 4.92
CA TRP A 161 -21.27 -6.94 3.70
C TRP A 161 -21.54 -8.20 2.88
N THR A 162 -20.54 -9.06 2.68
CA THR A 162 -20.71 -10.32 1.95
C THR A 162 -21.76 -11.22 2.61
N LEU A 163 -21.75 -11.31 3.93
CA LEU A 163 -22.74 -12.07 4.70
C LEU A 163 -24.14 -11.50 4.54
N ARG A 164 -24.31 -10.18 4.69
CA ARG A 164 -25.59 -9.49 4.53
C ARG A 164 -26.16 -9.63 3.13
N LEU A 165 -25.33 -9.52 2.09
CA LEU A 165 -25.76 -9.72 0.70
C LEU A 165 -26.11 -11.18 0.40
N THR A 166 -25.37 -12.13 0.99
CA THR A 166 -25.67 -13.56 0.85
C THR A 166 -27.00 -13.90 1.53
N HIS A 167 -27.24 -13.35 2.72
CA HIS A 167 -28.51 -13.50 3.42
C HIS A 167 -29.68 -12.89 2.64
N ALA A 168 -29.52 -11.65 2.16
CA ALA A 168 -30.50 -10.98 1.29
C ALA A 168 -30.86 -11.83 0.06
N ARG A 169 -29.86 -12.44 -0.59
CA ARG A 169 -30.08 -13.32 -1.73
C ARG A 169 -30.82 -14.59 -1.35
N ALA A 170 -30.43 -15.26 -0.25
CA ALA A 170 -31.11 -16.46 0.24
C ALA A 170 -32.59 -16.21 0.58
N MET A 171 -32.91 -15.02 1.12
CA MET A 171 -34.29 -14.62 1.39
C MET A 171 -35.10 -14.44 0.10
N ILE A 172 -34.51 -13.86 -0.96
CA ILE A 172 -35.16 -13.76 -2.28
C ILE A 172 -35.33 -15.15 -2.91
N GLU A 173 -34.32 -16.01 -2.83
CA GLU A 173 -34.40 -17.39 -3.33
C GLU A 173 -35.54 -18.17 -2.64
N ALA A 174 -35.67 -18.04 -1.31
CA ALA A 174 -36.78 -18.63 -0.58
C ALA A 174 -38.15 -18.05 -1.01
N GLU A 175 -38.26 -16.74 -1.25
CA GLU A 175 -39.49 -16.13 -1.74
C GLU A 175 -39.87 -16.61 -3.15
N LEU A 176 -38.88 -16.85 -4.02
CA LEU A 176 -39.08 -17.40 -5.36
C LEU A 176 -39.51 -18.88 -5.33
N ASP A 177 -38.87 -19.69 -4.49
CA ASP A 177 -39.13 -21.15 -4.41
C ASP A 177 -40.47 -21.47 -3.75
N PHE A 178 -40.96 -20.61 -2.85
CA PHE A 178 -42.17 -20.83 -2.04
C PHE A 178 -43.29 -19.81 -2.30
N ALA A 179 -43.28 -19.11 -3.45
CA ALA A 179 -44.26 -18.07 -3.80
C ALA A 179 -45.74 -18.54 -3.80
N ASP A 180 -45.97 -19.85 -3.98
CA ASP A 180 -47.29 -20.48 -4.03
C ASP A 180 -47.78 -21.00 -2.66
N GLU A 181 -46.98 -20.86 -1.59
CA GLU A 181 -47.32 -21.30 -0.24
C GLU A 181 -47.80 -20.12 0.64
N ASP A 182 -48.97 -20.26 1.27
CA ASP A 182 -49.63 -19.22 2.09
C ASP A 182 -48.80 -18.73 3.32
N ASP A 183 -47.65 -19.35 3.59
CA ASP A 183 -46.82 -19.12 4.78
C ASP A 183 -45.63 -18.15 4.56
N VAL A 184 -45.42 -17.60 3.36
CA VAL A 184 -44.34 -16.63 3.11
C VAL A 184 -44.83 -15.20 3.39
N PRO A 185 -44.29 -14.49 4.41
CA PRO A 185 -44.74 -13.14 4.70
C PRO A 185 -44.35 -12.18 3.57
N GLY A 186 -45.30 -11.50 2.94
CA GLY A 186 -45.07 -10.45 1.91
C GLY A 186 -44.28 -9.22 2.36
N SER A 187 -43.58 -9.30 3.51
CA SER A 187 -42.68 -8.28 4.07
C SER A 187 -41.19 -8.66 3.92
N VAL A 188 -40.87 -9.80 3.30
CA VAL A 188 -39.48 -10.23 3.08
C VAL A 188 -38.78 -9.34 2.04
N GLY A 189 -39.39 -9.11 0.88
CA GLY A 189 -38.85 -8.23 -0.16
C GLY A 189 -38.57 -6.78 0.29
N GLU A 190 -39.42 -6.19 1.13
CA GLU A 190 -39.21 -4.83 1.68
C GLU A 190 -38.03 -4.78 2.65
N ARG A 191 -37.91 -5.77 3.55
CA ARG A 191 -36.77 -5.87 4.49
C ARG A 191 -35.46 -6.10 3.75
N VAL A 192 -35.45 -7.01 2.78
CA VAL A 192 -34.28 -7.26 1.92
C VAL A 192 -33.86 -6.00 1.17
N THR A 193 -34.82 -5.24 0.64
CA THR A 193 -34.53 -3.98 -0.06
C THR A 193 -33.90 -2.94 0.89
N ALA A 194 -34.40 -2.82 2.12
CA ALA A 194 -33.83 -1.96 3.14
C ALA A 194 -32.39 -2.37 3.51
N ASP A 195 -32.13 -3.67 3.65
CA ASP A 195 -30.79 -4.19 3.96
C ASP A 195 -29.79 -3.92 2.83
N ILE A 196 -30.20 -4.12 1.57
CA ILE A 196 -29.38 -3.81 0.38
C ILE A 196 -29.08 -2.30 0.33
N ALA A 197 -30.08 -1.45 0.62
CA ALA A 197 -29.91 -0.01 0.64
C ALA A 197 -28.91 0.43 1.72
N ALA A 198 -28.99 -0.18 2.91
CA ALA A 198 -28.05 0.09 4.00
C ALA A 198 -26.61 -0.29 3.60
N VAL A 199 -26.39 -1.50 3.07
CA VAL A 199 -25.06 -1.92 2.59
C VAL A 199 -24.55 -0.98 1.50
N HIS A 200 -25.39 -0.60 0.54
CA HIS A 200 -25.00 0.34 -0.51
C HIS A 200 -24.59 1.70 0.05
N THR A 201 -25.32 2.27 1.01
CA THR A 201 -24.95 3.53 1.66
C THR A 201 -23.65 3.44 2.44
N GLU A 202 -23.43 2.35 3.19
CA GLU A 202 -22.17 2.10 3.90
C GLU A 202 -20.99 1.98 2.94
N LEU A 203 -21.18 1.26 1.82
CA LEU A 203 -20.18 1.07 0.79
C LEU A 203 -19.83 2.38 0.08
N GLU A 204 -20.83 3.19 -0.31
CA GLU A 204 -20.59 4.50 -0.93
C GLU A 204 -19.80 5.42 0.01
N LYS A 205 -20.17 5.47 1.30
CA LYS A 205 -19.40 6.23 2.30
C LYS A 205 -17.96 5.73 2.41
N HIS A 206 -17.73 4.43 2.34
CA HIS A 206 -16.39 3.85 2.34
C HIS A 206 -15.61 4.22 1.06
N LEU A 207 -16.26 4.21 -0.10
CA LEU A 207 -15.68 4.66 -1.37
C LEU A 207 -15.33 6.15 -1.37
N GLU A 208 -16.12 6.99 -0.71
CA GLU A 208 -15.83 8.43 -0.57
C GLU A 208 -14.50 8.68 0.17
N SER A 209 -14.16 7.80 1.13
CA SER A 209 -12.89 7.88 1.87
C SER A 209 -11.65 7.48 1.04
N ALA A 210 -11.84 6.83 -0.11
CA ALA A 210 -10.76 6.27 -0.93
C ALA A 210 -9.73 7.33 -1.36
N LYS A 211 -10.19 8.54 -1.69
CA LYS A 211 -9.31 9.65 -2.09
C LYS A 211 -8.36 10.05 -0.95
N GLY A 212 -8.86 10.11 0.27
CA GLY A 212 -8.05 10.39 1.45
C GLY A 212 -7.00 9.31 1.71
N GLY A 213 -7.41 8.04 1.61
CA GLY A 213 -6.49 6.90 1.71
C GLY A 213 -5.40 6.92 0.63
N GLU A 214 -5.77 7.24 -0.61
CA GLU A 214 -4.82 7.36 -1.73
C GLU A 214 -3.80 8.48 -1.50
N ILE A 215 -4.24 9.63 -0.98
CA ILE A 215 -3.35 10.75 -0.63
C ILE A 215 -2.34 10.33 0.44
N VAL A 216 -2.78 9.65 1.50
CA VAL A 216 -1.89 9.18 2.57
C VAL A 216 -0.91 8.14 2.04
N ARG A 217 -1.38 7.20 1.20
CA ARG A 217 -0.55 6.14 0.63
C ARG A 217 0.47 6.64 -0.38
N ASN A 218 0.00 7.33 -1.43
CA ASN A 218 0.82 7.74 -2.57
C ASN A 218 1.52 9.09 -2.36
N GLY A 219 1.22 9.78 -1.26
CA GLY A 219 1.71 11.11 -0.94
C GLY A 219 0.90 12.23 -1.58
N PHE A 220 0.79 13.34 -0.86
CA PHE A 220 0.11 14.55 -1.31
C PHE A 220 0.99 15.29 -2.33
N LYS A 221 0.49 15.44 -3.57
CA LYS A 221 1.25 15.98 -4.69
C LYS A 221 1.16 17.50 -4.75
N VAL A 222 2.31 18.16 -4.62
CA VAL A 222 2.44 19.62 -4.68
C VAL A 222 3.24 20.00 -5.92
N ALA A 223 2.61 20.69 -6.87
CA ALA A 223 3.30 21.21 -8.05
C ALA A 223 3.73 22.66 -7.83
N ILE A 224 5.03 22.95 -7.99
CA ILE A 224 5.57 24.31 -7.92
C ILE A 224 5.65 24.89 -9.34
N VAL A 225 4.85 25.93 -9.60
CA VAL A 225 4.72 26.61 -10.90
C VAL A 225 5.04 28.09 -10.76
N GLY A 226 5.58 28.73 -11.79
CA GLY A 226 5.82 30.17 -11.80
C GLY A 226 6.85 30.61 -12.83
N PRO A 227 6.97 31.91 -13.13
CA PRO A 227 7.93 32.44 -14.10
C PRO A 227 9.39 32.16 -13.69
N PRO A 228 10.37 32.25 -14.60
CA PRO A 228 11.79 32.20 -14.26
C PRO A 228 12.13 33.18 -13.12
N ASN A 229 13.08 32.81 -12.26
CA ASN A 229 13.51 33.62 -11.10
C ASN A 229 12.44 33.90 -10.02
N SER A 230 11.29 33.23 -10.05
CA SER A 230 10.25 33.35 -9.01
C SER A 230 10.58 32.67 -7.68
N GLY A 231 11.75 32.03 -7.55
CA GLY A 231 12.19 31.38 -6.31
C GLY A 231 11.79 29.92 -6.14
N LYS A 232 11.36 29.22 -7.22
CA LYS A 232 10.97 27.79 -7.19
C LYS A 232 12.05 26.87 -6.63
N SER A 233 13.23 26.85 -7.26
CA SER A 233 14.34 25.99 -6.82
C SER A 233 14.88 26.42 -5.45
N SER A 234 14.78 27.71 -5.10
CA SER A 234 15.12 28.20 -3.76
C SER A 234 14.15 27.65 -2.70
N LEU A 235 12.85 27.60 -2.99
CA LEU A 235 11.85 27.01 -2.09
C LEU A 235 12.04 25.50 -1.96
N LEU A 236 12.25 24.80 -3.08
CA LEU A 236 12.49 23.36 -3.08
C LEU A 236 13.73 22.99 -2.24
N ASN A 237 14.84 23.69 -2.45
CA ASN A 237 16.06 23.49 -1.65
C ASN A 237 15.84 23.84 -0.18
N TYR A 238 15.08 24.90 0.12
CA TYR A 238 14.75 25.26 1.50
C TYR A 238 13.97 24.16 2.21
N LEU A 239 12.95 23.61 1.55
CA LEU A 239 12.14 22.50 2.08
C LEU A 239 12.99 21.24 2.25
N ALA A 240 13.80 20.88 1.25
CA ALA A 240 14.68 19.71 1.31
C ALA A 240 15.73 19.75 2.45
N GLN A 241 16.17 20.94 2.86
CA GLN A 241 17.17 21.10 3.93
C GLN A 241 16.57 21.13 5.34
N ARG A 242 15.32 21.58 5.48
CA ARG A 242 14.67 21.84 6.78
C ARG A 242 13.67 20.77 7.16
N ASP A 243 13.01 20.17 6.18
CA ASP A 243 12.10 19.06 6.38
C ASP A 243 12.86 17.74 6.18
N VAL A 244 12.34 16.65 6.76
CA VAL A 244 12.97 15.33 6.62
C VAL A 244 12.72 14.87 5.19
N ALA A 245 13.72 15.09 4.32
CA ALA A 245 13.72 14.53 2.98
C ALA A 245 13.83 13.01 3.09
N ILE A 246 12.84 12.31 2.54
CA ILE A 246 12.83 10.86 2.49
C ILE A 246 13.75 10.44 1.37
N VAL A 247 14.89 9.85 1.74
CA VAL A 247 15.89 9.38 0.76
C VAL A 247 15.50 7.96 0.35
N THR A 248 15.09 7.77 -0.89
CA THR A 248 14.91 6.43 -1.44
C THR A 248 16.28 5.81 -1.73
N GLY A 249 16.49 4.57 -1.29
CA GLY A 249 17.78 3.87 -1.36
C GLY A 249 18.22 3.40 -2.76
N LEU A 250 17.51 3.77 -3.82
CA LEU A 250 17.84 3.36 -5.19
C LEU A 250 18.69 4.44 -5.88
N ALA A 251 20.00 4.30 -5.73
CA ALA A 251 20.95 5.00 -6.59
C ALA A 251 20.70 4.60 -8.06
N GLY A 252 20.03 5.44 -8.86
CA GLY A 252 19.92 5.17 -10.29
C GLY A 252 18.78 5.75 -11.14
N THR A 253 18.03 6.78 -10.75
CA THR A 253 17.03 7.40 -11.66
C THR A 253 17.24 8.90 -11.87
N THR A 254 18.42 9.28 -12.36
CA THR A 254 18.73 10.66 -12.81
C THR A 254 18.01 11.04 -14.12
N ARG A 255 16.80 10.54 -14.37
CA ARG A 255 16.00 10.84 -15.58
C ARG A 255 14.51 11.05 -15.32
N ASP A 256 14.05 10.91 -14.07
CA ASP A 256 12.67 11.16 -13.69
C ASP A 256 12.51 12.58 -13.13
N VAL A 257 11.30 13.14 -13.23
CA VAL A 257 10.96 14.49 -12.78
C VAL A 257 11.56 14.76 -11.40
N LEU A 258 12.36 15.83 -11.28
CA LEU A 258 12.96 16.28 -10.03
C LEU A 258 11.83 16.58 -9.04
N HIS A 259 11.56 15.62 -8.17
CA HIS A 259 10.67 15.77 -7.04
C HIS A 259 11.43 15.41 -5.77
N ILE A 260 10.97 15.98 -4.66
CA ILE A 260 11.45 15.62 -3.33
C ILE A 260 10.27 15.09 -2.53
N ASP A 261 10.52 14.03 -1.79
CA ASP A 261 9.56 13.44 -0.85
C ASP A 261 9.88 13.99 0.54
N LEU A 262 8.88 14.60 1.17
CA LEU A 262 8.99 15.25 2.48
C LEU A 262 8.07 14.55 3.48
N ASP A 263 8.56 14.32 4.70
CA ASP A 263 7.70 14.02 5.85
C ASP A 263 7.28 15.34 6.53
N LEU A 264 6.02 15.73 6.34
CA LEU A 264 5.41 16.88 7.01
C LEU A 264 4.38 16.42 8.06
N GLU A 265 4.79 16.40 9.33
CA GLU A 265 3.93 15.99 10.48
C GLU A 265 3.37 14.57 10.35
N GLY A 266 4.14 13.66 9.75
CA GLY A 266 3.76 12.28 9.51
C GLY A 266 3.06 12.04 8.17
N TYR A 267 2.87 13.07 7.34
CA TYR A 267 2.31 12.94 6.01
C TYR A 267 3.40 12.98 4.93
N LEU A 268 3.32 12.05 3.98
CA LEU A 268 4.15 12.07 2.78
C LEU A 268 3.69 13.19 1.84
N VAL A 269 4.57 14.15 1.55
CA VAL A 269 4.30 15.25 0.61
C VAL A 269 5.34 15.22 -0.50
N ARG A 270 4.87 15.06 -1.73
CA ARG A 270 5.71 15.00 -2.93
C ARG A 270 5.71 16.35 -3.62
N VAL A 271 6.85 17.04 -3.58
CA VAL A 271 6.99 18.37 -4.16
C VAL A 271 7.70 18.28 -5.50
N PHE A 272 7.00 18.66 -6.57
CA PHE A 272 7.50 18.57 -7.94
C PHE A 272 7.92 19.96 -8.45
N ASP A 273 9.14 20.06 -9.01
CA ASP A 273 9.60 21.27 -9.68
C ASP A 273 9.27 21.24 -11.17
N THR A 274 8.42 22.15 -11.61
CA THR A 274 8.14 22.33 -13.04
C THR A 274 9.28 23.04 -13.79
N ALA A 275 10.25 23.64 -13.09
CA ALA A 275 11.39 24.33 -13.71
C ALA A 275 12.38 23.36 -14.36
N GLY A 276 12.58 22.17 -13.78
CA GLY A 276 13.47 21.12 -14.31
C GLY A 276 12.97 20.42 -15.57
N ILE A 277 11.78 20.79 -16.06
CA ILE A 277 11.16 20.24 -17.27
C ILE A 277 11.55 21.05 -18.52
N ARG A 278 12.40 22.08 -18.37
CA ARG A 278 12.96 22.84 -19.49
C ARG A 278 14.47 22.86 -19.41
N GLU A 279 15.13 22.01 -20.20
CA GLU A 279 16.51 22.21 -20.69
C GLU A 279 16.80 21.23 -21.84
N SER A 280 16.36 21.55 -23.06
CA SER A 280 17.06 21.25 -24.34
C SER A 280 16.20 21.70 -25.53
N SER A 281 16.85 22.27 -26.54
CA SER A 281 16.26 22.74 -27.79
C SER A 281 15.78 21.58 -28.68
N ASP A 282 14.54 21.67 -29.14
CA ASP A 282 13.86 20.84 -30.15
C ASP A 282 13.18 19.52 -29.66
N VAL A 283 11.91 19.32 -30.05
CA VAL A 283 10.93 18.25 -29.68
C VAL A 283 10.63 18.08 -28.17
N ILE A 284 11.63 18.32 -27.31
CA ILE A 284 11.61 18.20 -25.85
C ILE A 284 10.77 19.31 -25.20
N GLU A 285 10.65 20.48 -25.83
CA GLU A 285 9.90 21.62 -25.29
C GLU A 285 8.37 21.40 -25.28
N GLN A 286 7.82 20.77 -26.33
CA GLN A 286 6.39 20.42 -26.37
C GLN A 286 6.05 19.33 -25.35
N GLU A 287 6.93 18.33 -25.24
CA GLU A 287 6.82 17.28 -24.23
C GLU A 287 6.96 17.85 -22.81
N GLY A 288 7.82 18.84 -22.61
CA GLY A 288 7.98 19.52 -21.33
C GLY A 288 6.73 20.33 -20.92
N ILE A 289 6.13 21.07 -21.85
CA ILE A 289 4.85 21.77 -21.59
C ILE A 289 3.72 20.77 -21.31
N ARG A 290 3.67 19.66 -22.06
CA ARG A 290 2.68 18.59 -21.85
C ARG A 290 2.82 17.96 -20.46
N ARG A 291 4.05 17.62 -20.04
CA ARG A 291 4.33 17.06 -18.70
C ARG A 291 4.01 18.04 -17.58
N ALA A 292 4.37 19.31 -17.72
CA ALA A 292 4.03 20.32 -16.73
C ALA A 292 2.51 20.48 -16.58
N ARG A 293 1.74 20.43 -17.68
CA ARG A 293 0.28 20.43 -17.64
C ARG A 293 -0.28 19.18 -16.96
N GLN A 294 0.19 18.00 -17.34
CA GLN A 294 -0.24 16.74 -16.71
C GLN A 294 0.05 16.72 -15.20
N LEU A 295 1.18 17.26 -14.78
CA LEU A 295 1.53 17.38 -13.37
C LEU A 295 0.61 18.36 -12.65
N ILE A 296 0.29 19.50 -13.25
CA ILE A 296 -0.67 20.47 -12.71
C ILE A 296 -2.08 19.83 -12.59
N ASP A 297 -2.49 19.06 -13.60
CA ASP A 297 -3.80 18.40 -13.64
C ASP A 297 -3.93 17.28 -12.59
N THR A 298 -2.82 16.64 -12.24
CA THR A 298 -2.77 15.51 -11.28
C THR A 298 -2.28 15.92 -9.89
N ALA A 299 -1.94 17.18 -9.67
CA ALA A 299 -1.52 17.70 -8.38
C ALA A 299 -2.71 17.95 -7.45
N ASP A 300 -2.54 17.61 -6.18
CA ASP A 300 -3.52 17.92 -5.13
C ASP A 300 -3.47 19.39 -4.72
N LEU A 301 -2.31 20.04 -4.93
CA LEU A 301 -2.09 21.46 -4.69
C LEU A 301 -1.12 22.04 -5.72
N VAL A 302 -1.47 23.21 -6.27
CA VAL A 302 -0.57 23.96 -7.15
C VAL A 302 -0.08 25.20 -6.41
N LEU A 303 1.23 25.35 -6.25
CA LEU A 303 1.86 26.56 -5.72
C LEU A 303 2.30 27.44 -6.88
N TYR A 304 1.62 28.55 -7.08
CA TYR A 304 1.99 29.54 -8.09
C TYR A 304 2.89 30.61 -7.47
N LEU A 305 4.19 30.47 -7.68
CA LEU A 305 5.22 31.34 -7.13
C LEU A 305 5.49 32.53 -8.04
N GLU A 306 5.44 33.73 -7.48
CA GLU A 306 5.82 34.97 -8.14
C GLU A 306 6.67 35.81 -7.18
N GLU A 307 7.58 36.60 -7.73
CA GLU A 307 8.24 37.63 -6.93
C GLU A 307 7.22 38.70 -6.53
N ILE A 308 7.22 39.10 -5.25
CA ILE A 308 6.30 40.12 -4.76
C ILE A 308 6.49 41.43 -5.53
N GLY A 309 5.38 42.00 -6.02
CA GLY A 309 5.39 43.26 -6.76
C GLY A 309 5.63 43.11 -8.26
N TRP A 310 5.89 41.89 -8.75
CA TRP A 310 5.81 41.57 -10.17
C TRP A 310 4.40 41.06 -10.50
N GLU A 311 3.61 41.88 -11.19
CA GLU A 311 2.32 41.45 -11.73
C GLU A 311 2.52 40.69 -13.04
N SER A 312 2.51 39.35 -12.99
CA SER A 312 2.32 38.56 -14.21
C SER A 312 0.82 38.49 -14.51
N LEU A 313 0.42 39.08 -15.63
CA LEU A 313 -0.90 38.88 -16.20
C LEU A 313 -1.03 37.43 -16.70
N GLN A 314 -2.04 36.74 -16.16
CA GLN A 314 -2.66 35.51 -16.69
C GLN A 314 -1.89 34.19 -16.48
N ALA A 315 -2.24 33.49 -15.41
CA ALA A 315 -2.44 32.03 -15.49
C ALA A 315 -3.83 31.71 -14.93
N PRO A 316 -4.66 30.90 -15.61
CA PRO A 316 -5.86 30.36 -14.99
C PRO A 316 -5.40 29.47 -13.83
N LEU A 317 -5.53 30.00 -12.62
CA LEU A 317 -5.26 29.27 -11.40
C LEU A 317 -6.31 28.16 -11.32
N SER A 318 -5.87 26.91 -11.33
CA SER A 318 -6.70 25.79 -10.90
C SER A 318 -7.43 26.19 -9.60
N PRO A 319 -8.69 25.75 -9.36
CA PRO A 319 -9.38 26.03 -8.11
C PRO A 319 -8.59 25.57 -6.85
N HIS A 320 -7.59 24.72 -7.03
CA HIS A 320 -6.69 24.24 -5.98
C HIS A 320 -5.35 24.98 -5.91
N ALA A 321 -5.17 26.09 -6.62
CA ALA A 321 -3.90 26.83 -6.64
C ALA A 321 -3.80 27.86 -5.49
N LEU A 322 -2.61 27.97 -4.89
CA LEU A 322 -2.22 29.03 -3.97
C LEU A 322 -1.25 29.98 -4.64
N ARG A 323 -1.54 31.29 -4.59
CA ARG A 323 -0.61 32.33 -5.01
C ARG A 323 0.39 32.59 -3.90
N VAL A 324 1.67 32.39 -4.20
CA VAL A 324 2.77 32.52 -3.25
C VAL A 324 3.69 33.66 -3.69
N GLY A 325 3.71 34.74 -2.92
CA GLY A 325 4.66 35.83 -3.10
C GLY A 325 6.00 35.50 -2.47
N THR A 326 7.07 35.44 -3.25
CA THR A 326 8.42 35.11 -2.79
C THR A 326 9.29 36.35 -2.56
N LYS A 327 10.47 36.15 -1.96
CA LYS A 327 11.46 37.21 -1.66
C LYS A 327 10.94 38.28 -0.68
N LEU A 328 10.19 37.86 0.34
CA LEU A 328 9.67 38.73 1.40
C LEU A 328 10.78 39.45 2.21
N ASP A 329 12.03 39.00 2.13
CA ASP A 329 13.18 39.64 2.75
C ASP A 329 13.53 41.01 2.15
N ILE A 330 13.17 41.24 0.88
CA ILE A 330 13.43 42.49 0.15
C ILE A 330 12.15 43.24 -0.23
N HIS A 331 10.98 42.61 -0.07
CA HIS A 331 9.67 43.16 -0.42
C HIS A 331 8.76 43.29 0.80
N ARG A 332 7.64 44.01 0.67
CA ARG A 332 6.61 44.09 1.70
C ARG A 332 5.45 43.14 1.36
N ARG A 333 4.80 42.59 2.38
CA ARG A 333 3.61 41.74 2.18
C ARG A 333 2.56 42.47 1.34
N ALA A 334 2.02 41.77 0.34
CA ALA A 334 0.97 42.27 -0.52
C ALA A 334 -0.28 41.37 -0.39
N PRO A 335 -1.49 41.96 -0.31
CA PRO A 335 -2.73 41.21 -0.14
C PRO A 335 -3.15 40.42 -1.39
N SER A 336 -2.46 40.60 -2.50
CA SER A 336 -2.68 39.87 -3.76
C SER A 336 -2.20 38.41 -3.73
N TYR A 337 -1.46 38.01 -2.70
CA TYR A 337 -0.95 36.65 -2.51
C TYR A 337 -1.60 36.00 -1.29
N ASP A 338 -1.93 34.71 -1.40
CA ASP A 338 -2.45 33.91 -0.28
C ASP A 338 -1.39 33.76 0.81
N ILE A 339 -0.12 33.61 0.40
CA ILE A 339 1.03 33.45 1.29
C ILE A 339 2.19 34.28 0.74
N CYS A 340 2.83 35.09 1.61
CA CYS A 340 4.12 35.71 1.32
C CYS A 340 5.22 34.98 2.10
N LEU A 341 6.33 34.64 1.47
CA LEU A 341 7.45 33.94 2.10
C LEU A 341 8.83 34.44 1.67
N SER A 342 9.83 34.16 2.49
CA SER A 342 11.25 34.28 2.14
C SER A 342 11.97 32.98 2.50
N THR A 343 12.68 32.43 1.52
CA THR A 343 13.56 31.26 1.71
C THR A 343 14.90 31.65 2.34
N VAL A 344 15.21 32.94 2.46
CA VAL A 344 16.43 33.44 3.10
C VAL A 344 16.22 33.55 4.61
N THR A 345 15.11 34.17 5.04
CA THR A 345 14.79 34.34 6.47
C THR A 345 13.99 33.18 7.05
N GLY A 346 13.33 32.40 6.19
CA GLY A 346 12.38 31.35 6.59
C GLY A 346 10.98 31.88 6.96
N GLU A 347 10.76 33.20 6.89
CA GLU A 347 9.45 33.80 7.16
C GLU A 347 8.40 33.30 6.16
N GLY A 348 7.19 32.99 6.65
CA GLY A 348 6.06 32.56 5.82
C GLY A 348 6.06 31.09 5.41
N VAL A 349 7.21 30.40 5.45
CA VAL A 349 7.27 28.96 5.08
C VAL A 349 6.46 28.08 6.05
N GLY A 350 6.44 28.42 7.34
CA GLY A 350 5.59 27.73 8.32
C GLY A 350 4.09 27.87 8.03
N LEU A 351 3.65 28.98 7.42
CA LEU A 351 2.26 29.15 6.98
C LEU A 351 1.96 28.27 5.77
N LEU A 352 2.91 28.17 4.82
CA LEU A 352 2.80 27.26 3.68
C LEU A 352 2.65 25.80 4.15
N ARG A 353 3.48 25.36 5.09
CA ARG A 353 3.38 24.01 5.69
C ARG A 353 2.00 23.77 6.31
N LYS A 354 1.51 24.69 7.14
CA LYS A 354 0.17 24.59 7.73
C LYS A 354 -0.94 24.52 6.68
N ALA A 355 -0.81 25.29 5.60
CA ALA A 355 -1.78 25.28 4.50
C ALA A 355 -1.80 23.95 3.71
N ILE A 356 -0.63 23.29 3.57
CA ILE A 356 -0.52 21.95 2.97
C ILE A 356 -1.17 20.93 3.91
N ILE A 357 -0.78 20.90 5.18
CA ILE A 357 -1.28 19.93 6.16
C ILE A 357 -2.79 20.05 6.35
N SER A 358 -3.32 21.27 6.45
CA SER A 358 -4.77 21.49 6.57
C SER A 358 -5.56 20.95 5.38
N ARG A 359 -4.99 20.98 4.16
CA ARG A 359 -5.63 20.37 2.98
C ARG A 359 -5.62 18.86 3.05
N ILE A 360 -4.50 18.25 3.47
CA ILE A 360 -4.40 16.80 3.66
C ILE A 360 -5.42 16.33 4.70
N GLN A 361 -5.50 17.01 5.86
CA GLN A 361 -6.45 16.69 6.92
C GLN A 361 -7.91 16.90 6.51
N SER A 362 -8.19 17.83 5.60
CA SER A 362 -9.55 17.96 5.04
C SER A 362 -9.93 16.85 4.08
N ALA A 363 -8.93 16.20 3.46
CA ALA A 363 -9.13 15.11 2.50
C ALA A 363 -9.17 13.74 3.17
N TRP A 364 -8.60 13.60 4.37
CA TRP A 364 -8.63 12.37 5.16
C TRP A 364 -8.84 12.67 6.65
N ASP A 365 -9.92 12.12 7.20
CA ASP A 365 -10.36 12.30 8.58
C ASP A 365 -9.76 11.26 9.56
N GLY A 366 -8.83 10.42 9.09
CA GLY A 366 -8.27 9.32 9.89
C GLY A 366 -9.06 8.01 9.80
N SER A 367 -10.11 7.95 8.97
CA SER A 367 -10.90 6.73 8.78
C SER A 367 -10.15 5.65 7.98
N VAL A 368 -10.59 4.40 8.16
CA VAL A 368 -10.18 3.27 7.31
C VAL A 368 -10.69 3.54 5.90
N ALA A 369 -9.80 3.49 4.92
CA ALA A 369 -10.13 3.75 3.53
C ALA A 369 -9.62 2.62 2.62
N PRO A 370 -10.30 2.33 1.49
CA PRO A 370 -9.74 1.44 0.48
C PRO A 370 -8.57 2.13 -0.20
N MET A 371 -7.42 1.46 -0.22
CA MET A 371 -6.14 2.07 -0.62
C MET A 371 -5.67 1.65 -2.02
N CYS A 372 -6.04 0.45 -2.44
CA CYS A 372 -5.56 -0.13 -3.68
C CYS A 372 -6.56 0.07 -4.81
N GLY A 373 -6.07 0.42 -6.01
CA GLY A 373 -6.91 0.58 -7.20
C GLY A 373 -7.77 -0.67 -7.50
N ARG A 374 -7.26 -1.86 -7.19
CA ARG A 374 -8.01 -3.13 -7.29
C ARG A 374 -9.24 -3.15 -6.37
N GLN A 375 -9.04 -2.85 -5.09
CA GLN A 375 -10.12 -2.80 -4.11
C GLN A 375 -11.17 -1.76 -4.52
N ILE A 376 -10.74 -0.56 -4.90
CA ILE A 376 -11.63 0.51 -5.35
C ILE A 376 -12.43 0.09 -6.59
N ALA A 377 -11.79 -0.57 -7.55
CA ALA A 377 -12.48 -1.07 -8.75
C ALA A 377 -13.55 -2.12 -8.42
N LEU A 378 -13.25 -3.09 -7.55
CA LEU A 378 -14.18 -4.12 -7.11
C LEU A 378 -15.32 -3.55 -6.25
N LEU A 379 -15.04 -2.57 -5.40
CA LEU A 379 -16.06 -1.86 -4.62
C LEU A 379 -16.99 -1.05 -5.53
N ARG A 380 -16.47 -0.38 -6.57
CA ARG A 380 -17.29 0.32 -7.56
C ARG A 380 -18.17 -0.63 -8.37
N ASP A 381 -17.64 -1.82 -8.72
CA ASP A 381 -18.41 -2.86 -9.40
C ASP A 381 -19.53 -3.41 -8.49
N THR A 382 -19.22 -3.62 -7.21
CA THR A 382 -20.21 -3.98 -6.18
C THR A 382 -21.30 -2.92 -6.07
N SER A 383 -20.94 -1.64 -5.92
CA SER A 383 -21.87 -0.50 -5.87
C SER A 383 -22.79 -0.47 -7.09
N LEU A 384 -22.23 -0.64 -8.29
CA LEU A 384 -22.99 -0.68 -9.53
C LEU A 384 -24.08 -1.75 -9.48
N HIS A 385 -23.73 -2.96 -9.04
CA HIS A 385 -24.67 -4.07 -8.93
C HIS A 385 -25.72 -3.86 -7.83
N LEU A 386 -25.36 -3.33 -6.67
CA LEU A 386 -26.32 -3.01 -5.60
C LEU A 386 -27.30 -1.93 -6.05
N ARG A 387 -26.82 -0.89 -6.73
CA ARG A 387 -27.68 0.16 -7.29
C ARG A 387 -28.65 -0.38 -8.35
N SER A 388 -28.22 -1.35 -9.17
CA SER A 388 -29.12 -2.02 -10.11
C SER A 388 -30.15 -2.87 -9.38
N ALA A 389 -29.74 -3.65 -8.37
CA ALA A 389 -30.64 -4.46 -7.54
C ALA A 389 -31.75 -3.62 -6.86
N LEU A 390 -31.41 -2.42 -6.38
CA LEU A 390 -32.37 -1.50 -5.74
C LEU A 390 -33.40 -0.90 -6.71
N LYS A 391 -33.09 -0.84 -8.00
CA LYS A 391 -34.02 -0.35 -9.04
C LYS A 391 -34.84 -1.45 -9.67
N GLU A 392 -34.38 -2.70 -9.54
CA GLU A 392 -34.97 -3.85 -10.19
C GLU A 392 -36.25 -4.28 -9.47
N THR A 393 -37.31 -4.54 -10.22
CA THR A 393 -38.60 -5.00 -9.68
C THR A 393 -38.74 -6.51 -9.72
N GLU A 394 -38.05 -7.17 -10.66
CA GLU A 394 -38.08 -8.62 -10.81
C GLU A 394 -37.12 -9.31 -9.84
N LEU A 395 -37.63 -10.21 -9.01
CA LEU A 395 -36.85 -10.87 -7.95
C LEU A 395 -35.69 -11.70 -8.50
N GLU A 396 -35.86 -12.36 -9.65
CA GLU A 396 -34.82 -13.16 -10.30
C GLU A 396 -33.62 -12.29 -10.73
N LEU A 397 -33.89 -11.17 -11.39
CA LEU A 397 -32.86 -10.21 -11.82
C LEU A 397 -32.19 -9.53 -10.61
N ARG A 398 -32.97 -9.23 -9.56
CA ARG A 398 -32.43 -8.71 -8.30
C ARG A 398 -31.48 -9.72 -7.65
N ALA A 399 -31.85 -10.99 -7.57
CA ALA A 399 -31.00 -12.06 -7.03
C ALA A 399 -29.70 -12.22 -7.83
N GLU A 400 -29.75 -12.13 -9.16
CA GLU A 400 -28.56 -12.14 -10.02
C GLU A 400 -27.63 -10.95 -9.74
N HIS A 401 -28.17 -9.74 -9.57
CA HIS A 401 -27.38 -8.58 -9.19
C HIS A 401 -26.70 -8.76 -7.83
N LEU A 402 -27.39 -9.32 -6.84
CA LEU A 402 -26.80 -9.63 -5.53
C LEU A 402 -25.70 -10.69 -5.63
N ARG A 403 -25.88 -11.71 -6.47
CA ARG A 403 -24.83 -12.73 -6.73
C ARG A 403 -23.57 -12.08 -7.27
N ARG A 404 -23.69 -11.15 -8.23
CA ARG A 404 -22.54 -10.43 -8.81
C ARG A 404 -21.88 -9.50 -7.79
N ALA A 405 -22.67 -8.76 -7.00
CA ALA A 405 -22.16 -7.91 -5.94
C ALA A 405 -21.37 -8.72 -4.89
N ALA A 406 -21.93 -9.84 -4.41
CA ALA A 406 -21.25 -10.73 -3.47
C ALA A 406 -19.97 -11.37 -4.06
N THR A 407 -19.99 -11.71 -5.35
CA THR A 407 -18.80 -12.22 -6.06
C THR A 407 -17.69 -11.16 -6.15
N ALA A 408 -18.05 -9.92 -6.48
CA ALA A 408 -17.10 -8.81 -6.55
C ALA A 408 -16.49 -8.50 -5.17
N LEU A 409 -17.27 -8.52 -4.09
CA LEU A 409 -16.74 -8.40 -2.72
C LEU A 409 -15.86 -9.59 -2.32
N GLY A 410 -16.26 -10.83 -2.62
CA GLY A 410 -15.47 -12.02 -2.33
C GLY A 410 -14.11 -12.05 -3.04
N ARG A 411 -14.01 -11.42 -4.22
CA ARG A 411 -12.73 -11.18 -4.92
C ARG A 411 -11.81 -10.18 -4.19
N ILE A 412 -12.36 -9.30 -3.34
CA ILE A 412 -11.55 -8.35 -2.57
C ILE A 412 -10.74 -9.08 -1.51
N THR A 413 -11.39 -9.92 -0.70
CA THR A 413 -10.78 -10.73 0.36
C THR A 413 -10.03 -11.96 -0.17
N GLY A 414 -10.31 -12.38 -1.40
CA GLY A 414 -9.64 -13.53 -2.02
C GLY A 414 -10.36 -14.86 -1.87
N GLN A 415 -11.61 -14.83 -1.41
CA GLN A 415 -12.45 -16.03 -1.28
C GLN A 415 -12.98 -16.56 -2.62
N VAL A 416 -12.94 -15.74 -3.67
CA VAL A 416 -13.49 -16.09 -4.99
C VAL A 416 -12.52 -15.71 -6.11
N ASP A 417 -12.16 -16.67 -6.97
CA ASP A 417 -11.67 -16.47 -8.34
C ASP A 417 -10.48 -15.48 -8.46
N VAL A 418 -9.38 -15.75 -7.75
CA VAL A 418 -8.23 -14.83 -7.62
C VAL A 418 -6.91 -15.30 -8.24
N GLU A 419 -6.85 -16.50 -8.80
CA GLU A 419 -5.60 -17.14 -9.24
C GLU A 419 -4.73 -16.25 -10.15
N GLN A 420 -5.34 -15.55 -11.11
CA GLN A 420 -4.64 -14.69 -12.07
C GLN A 420 -4.11 -13.38 -11.45
N LEU A 421 -4.61 -12.99 -10.28
CA LEU A 421 -4.21 -11.75 -9.59
C LEU A 421 -3.10 -11.99 -8.56
N LEU A 422 -2.96 -13.22 -8.07
CA LEU A 422 -1.97 -13.56 -7.03
C LEU A 422 -0.56 -13.21 -7.49
N ASP A 423 -0.19 -13.56 -8.72
CA ASP A 423 1.16 -13.32 -9.24
C ASP A 423 1.47 -11.80 -9.31
N VAL A 424 0.49 -10.97 -9.67
CA VAL A 424 0.65 -9.51 -9.75
C VAL A 424 0.78 -8.89 -8.36
N ILE A 425 0.01 -9.37 -7.39
CA ILE A 425 0.05 -8.86 -6.01
C ILE A 425 1.36 -9.24 -5.34
N PHE A 426 1.71 -10.53 -5.36
CA PHE A 426 2.88 -11.04 -4.64
C PHE A 426 4.22 -10.70 -5.30
N SER A 427 4.25 -10.44 -6.62
CA SER A 427 5.48 -9.95 -7.28
C SER A 427 5.93 -8.56 -6.82
N GLN A 428 5.07 -7.78 -6.18
CA GLN A 428 5.41 -6.46 -5.61
C GLN A 428 6.11 -6.56 -4.25
N PHE A 429 6.11 -7.74 -3.62
CA PHE A 429 6.76 -7.98 -2.34
C PHE A 429 8.26 -8.21 -2.54
N CYS A 430 9.04 -7.97 -1.49
CA CYS A 430 10.44 -8.34 -1.47
C CYS A 430 10.62 -9.87 -1.38
N ILE A 431 11.69 -10.39 -1.98
CA ILE A 431 12.14 -11.77 -1.73
C ILE A 431 12.39 -11.95 -0.22
N GLY A 432 11.87 -13.03 0.36
CA GLY A 432 11.98 -13.30 1.80
C GLY A 432 10.73 -12.97 2.61
N LYS A 433 9.70 -12.41 1.98
CA LYS A 433 8.33 -12.34 2.47
C LYS A 433 7.37 -12.68 1.36
#